data_AF-A0A928TAY5-F1
#
_entry.id   AF-A0A928TAY5-F1
#
_cell.length_a   1.000
_cell.length_b   1.000
_cell.length_c   1.000
_cell.angle_alpha   90.00
_cell.angle_beta   90.00
_cell.angle_gamma   90.00
#
_symmetry.space_group_name_H-M   'P 1'
#
loop_
_entity.id
_entity.type
_entity.pdbx_description
1 polymer ?
#
loop_
_entity_poly.entity_id
_entity_poly.type
_entity_poly.pdbx_seq_one_letter_code
_entity_poly.pdbx_strand_id
1 'polypeptide(L)'
;MTARLVLFFGTLCLLSSCIVSRGIIDHPDPGTPGIIIEKETTREHYWDSVIFPAGLYLPEAKSPEGVYYAAPTPLITGGVLKNGREHGGLFINKEGAQGMWVGQLGYQLQQAPGTILGKHGVETPILRALKTPVPYKKARR
;
A
#
# COMPACT_ATOMS: atom_id res chain seq x y z
N MET A 1 28.32 30.79 -39.34
CA MET A 1 27.56 29.55 -39.62
C MET A 1 28.12 28.47 -38.70
N THR A 2 27.54 28.23 -37.51
CA THR A 2 26.43 27.27 -37.19
C THR A 2 26.84 25.81 -37.50
N ALA A 3 26.79 24.83 -36.60
CA ALA A 3 26.03 24.68 -35.37
C ALA A 3 26.75 23.75 -34.36
N ARG A 4 26.57 24.04 -33.06
CA ARG A 4 26.91 23.15 -31.94
C ARG A 4 25.79 22.12 -31.80
N LEU A 5 26.10 20.84 -31.94
CA LEU A 5 25.17 19.74 -31.70
C LEU A 5 25.11 19.48 -30.18
N VAL A 6 24.04 19.93 -29.54
CA VAL A 6 23.72 19.62 -28.13
C VAL A 6 23.20 18.18 -28.08
N LEU A 7 24.00 17.27 -27.56
CA LEU A 7 23.57 15.91 -27.22
C LEU A 7 22.59 16.00 -26.05
N PHE A 8 21.29 15.88 -26.36
CA PHE A 8 20.23 15.78 -25.36
C PHE A 8 20.40 14.49 -24.55
N PHE A 9 20.67 14.67 -23.25
CA PHE A 9 20.49 13.68 -22.19
C PHE A 9 19.02 13.24 -22.16
N GLY A 10 18.71 12.12 -22.81
CA GLY A 10 17.45 11.40 -22.66
C GLY A 10 17.63 10.25 -21.68
N THR A 11 17.88 10.57 -20.40
CA THR A 11 18.03 9.59 -19.33
C THR A 11 16.76 8.77 -19.21
N LEU A 12 16.86 7.53 -19.67
CA LEU A 12 15.88 6.46 -19.57
C LEU A 12 15.63 6.12 -18.09
N CYS A 13 14.74 6.86 -17.43
CA CYS A 13 14.24 6.54 -16.09
C CYS A 13 13.28 5.34 -16.15
N LEU A 14 13.82 4.16 -16.47
CA LEU A 14 13.21 2.86 -16.18
C LEU A 14 13.50 2.50 -14.71
N LEU A 15 12.97 3.31 -13.77
CA LEU A 15 12.93 2.91 -12.37
C LEU A 15 11.63 2.13 -12.15
N SER A 16 11.71 0.84 -12.47
CA SER A 16 10.81 -0.18 -11.96
C SER A 16 10.97 -0.24 -10.45
N SER A 17 10.25 0.62 -9.72
CA SER A 17 10.20 0.64 -8.26
C SER A 17 9.42 -0.57 -7.74
N CYS A 18 10.04 -1.75 -7.81
CA CYS A 18 9.74 -2.82 -6.87
C CYS A 18 10.36 -2.40 -5.54
N ILE A 19 9.59 -1.77 -4.65
CA ILE A 19 9.96 -1.69 -3.24
C ILE A 19 9.90 -3.13 -2.73
N VAL A 20 11.02 -3.83 -2.79
CA VAL A 20 11.20 -5.12 -2.13
C VAL A 20 11.46 -4.81 -0.66
N SER A 21 10.40 -4.80 0.15
CA SER A 21 10.54 -4.67 1.61
C SER A 21 11.20 -5.94 2.15
N ARG A 22 12.53 -5.93 2.31
CA ARG A 22 13.29 -6.91 3.12
C ARG A 22 13.32 -6.54 4.61
N GLY A 23 12.40 -5.68 5.06
CA GLY A 23 12.23 -5.35 6.46
C GLY A 23 11.38 -6.40 7.18
N ILE A 24 11.78 -6.77 8.40
CA ILE A 24 10.94 -7.58 9.28
C ILE A 24 9.66 -6.77 9.53
N ILE A 25 8.51 -7.35 9.18
CA ILE A 25 7.22 -6.79 9.55
C ILE A 25 6.92 -7.22 10.98
N ASP A 26 6.43 -6.28 11.78
CA ASP A 26 6.19 -6.46 13.20
C ASP A 26 4.84 -5.83 13.60
N HIS A 27 4.42 -6.06 14.84
CA HIS A 27 3.27 -5.40 15.43
C HIS A 27 3.43 -3.88 15.43
N PRO A 28 2.35 -3.11 15.21
CA PRO A 28 2.42 -1.65 15.29
C PRO A 28 2.80 -1.20 16.70
N ASP A 29 3.49 -0.05 16.80
CA ASP A 29 3.87 0.49 18.10
C ASP A 29 2.63 0.79 18.95
N PRO A 30 2.67 0.54 20.28
CA PRO A 30 1.57 0.88 21.17
C PRO A 30 1.14 2.34 21.01
N GLY A 31 -0.16 2.55 20.78
CA GLY A 31 -0.72 3.89 20.60
C GLY A 31 -0.49 4.51 19.22
N THR A 32 -0.04 3.74 18.21
CA THR A 32 -0.09 4.18 16.81
C THR A 32 -1.53 4.58 16.48
N PRO A 33 -1.80 5.84 16.11
CA PRO A 33 -3.16 6.28 15.83
C PRO A 33 -3.64 5.69 14.51
N GLY A 34 -4.93 5.35 14.43
CA GLY A 34 -5.56 5.04 13.15
C GLY A 34 -5.61 6.25 12.21
N ILE A 35 -6.01 6.02 10.97
CA ILE A 35 -6.26 7.07 9.99
C ILE A 35 -7.71 6.98 9.49
N ILE A 36 -8.28 8.10 9.09
CA ILE A 36 -9.65 8.20 8.60
C ILE A 36 -9.60 8.66 7.16
N ILE A 37 -10.18 7.86 6.27
CA ILE A 37 -10.50 8.25 4.91
C ILE A 37 -11.96 8.68 4.90
N GLU A 38 -12.22 9.97 4.66
CA GLU A 38 -13.55 10.56 4.82
C GLU A 38 -14.54 10.14 3.73
N LYS A 39 -14.01 9.82 2.54
CA LYS A 39 -14.80 9.44 1.37
C LYS A 39 -14.08 8.35 0.60
N GLU A 40 -14.85 7.38 0.10
CA GLU A 40 -14.35 6.37 -0.81
C GLU A 40 -13.59 7.04 -1.97
N THR A 41 -12.44 6.47 -2.31
CA THR A 41 -11.58 7.08 -3.31
C THR A 41 -10.86 6.04 -4.16
N THR A 42 -10.85 6.29 -5.47
CA THR A 42 -10.13 5.48 -6.44
C THR A 42 -8.73 6.03 -6.65
N ARG A 43 -7.70 5.18 -6.59
CA ARG A 43 -6.32 5.57 -6.89
C ARG A 43 -5.68 4.62 -7.88
N GLU A 44 -4.86 5.18 -8.75
CA GLU A 44 -4.05 4.41 -9.68
C GLU A 44 -2.72 4.00 -9.04
N HIS A 45 -2.29 2.79 -9.34
CA HIS A 45 -0.90 2.34 -9.25
C HIS A 45 -0.41 1.99 -10.66
N TYR A 46 0.83 1.50 -10.79
CA TYR A 46 1.45 1.27 -12.10
C TYR A 46 0.65 0.30 -13.00
N TRP A 47 -0.03 -0.68 -12.40
CA TRP A 47 -0.68 -1.78 -13.13
C TRP A 47 -2.19 -1.61 -13.30
N ASP A 48 -2.85 -0.88 -12.39
CA ASP A 48 -4.31 -0.73 -12.38
C ASP A 48 -4.74 0.35 -11.37
N SER A 49 -6.01 0.34 -10.99
CA SER A 49 -6.62 1.12 -9.94
C SER A 49 -7.10 0.27 -8.77
N VAL A 50 -7.24 0.93 -7.62
CA VAL A 50 -7.82 0.39 -6.39
C VAL A 50 -8.83 1.38 -5.83
N ILE A 51 -9.93 0.87 -5.29
CA ILE A 51 -10.91 1.64 -4.52
C ILE A 51 -10.64 1.43 -3.04
N PHE A 52 -10.33 2.52 -2.35
CA PHE A 52 -10.21 2.60 -0.90
C PHE A 52 -11.57 2.99 -0.30
N PRO A 53 -12.22 2.14 0.51
CA PRO A 53 -13.46 2.50 1.18
C PRO A 53 -13.28 3.66 2.18
N ALA A 54 -14.36 4.39 2.45
CA ALA A 54 -14.37 5.34 3.56
C ALA A 54 -14.34 4.63 4.91
N GLY A 55 -13.76 5.27 5.92
CA GLY A 55 -13.86 4.85 7.31
C GLY A 55 -12.54 4.91 8.07
N LEU A 56 -12.54 4.26 9.24
CA LEU A 56 -11.38 4.17 10.13
C LEU A 56 -10.50 3.01 9.70
N TYR A 57 -9.26 3.33 9.38
CA TYR A 57 -8.21 2.37 9.10
C TYR A 57 -7.33 2.23 10.33
N LEU A 58 -7.19 1.00 10.82
CA LEU A 58 -6.41 0.70 12.01
C LEU A 58 -5.00 0.23 11.62
N PRO A 59 -3.96 0.60 12.39
CA PRO A 59 -2.63 0.08 12.15
C PRO A 59 -2.63 -1.43 12.39
N GLU A 60 -2.21 -2.19 11.40
CA GLU A 60 -2.19 -3.65 11.43
C GLU A 60 -0.77 -4.18 11.64
N ALA A 61 0.20 -3.55 11.00
CA ALA A 61 1.60 -3.91 11.08
C ALA A 61 2.50 -2.70 10.84
N LYS A 62 3.78 -2.84 11.16
CA LYS A 62 4.84 -1.88 10.80
C LYS A 62 6.02 -2.60 10.17
N SER A 63 6.78 -1.87 9.38
CA SER A 63 8.13 -2.23 8.97
C SER A 63 9.08 -1.06 9.25
N PRO A 64 10.41 -1.24 9.11
CA PRO A 64 11.35 -0.14 9.24
C PRO A 64 11.03 1.06 8.33
N GLU A 65 10.31 0.84 7.23
CA GLU A 65 9.96 1.86 6.24
C GLU A 65 8.64 2.58 6.55
N GLY A 66 7.70 1.97 7.28
CA GLY A 66 6.37 2.57 7.45
C GLY A 66 5.35 1.72 8.20
N VAL A 67 4.09 2.16 8.13
CA VAL A 67 2.96 1.51 8.80
C VAL A 67 1.95 1.04 7.76
N TYR A 68 1.45 -0.18 7.94
CA TYR A 68 0.38 -0.79 7.18
C TYR A 68 -0.93 -0.58 7.92
N TYR A 69 -1.85 0.18 7.32
CA TYR A 69 -3.17 0.44 7.88
C TYR A 69 -4.21 -0.43 7.15
N ALA A 70 -4.99 -1.20 7.90
CA ALA A 70 -6.06 -2.05 7.38
C ALA A 70 -7.29 -1.23 7.02
N ALA A 71 -7.89 -1.53 5.88
CA ALA A 71 -9.19 -0.96 5.52
C ALA A 71 -10.32 -1.56 6.38
N PRO A 72 -11.38 -0.79 6.69
CA PRO A 72 -12.54 -1.29 7.45
C PRO A 72 -13.36 -2.32 6.68
N THR A 73 -13.24 -2.33 5.35
CA THR A 73 -13.80 -3.35 4.46
C THR A 73 -12.77 -3.66 3.36
N PRO A 74 -12.86 -4.84 2.69
CA PRO A 74 -11.90 -5.21 1.66
C PRO A 74 -11.73 -4.15 0.58
N LEU A 75 -10.49 -3.96 0.13
CA LEU A 75 -10.20 -3.12 -1.03
C LEU A 75 -10.81 -3.73 -2.28
N ILE A 76 -11.21 -2.89 -3.24
CA ILE A 76 -11.62 -3.35 -4.57
C ILE A 76 -10.46 -3.08 -5.53
N THR A 77 -9.81 -4.13 -6.01
CA THR A 77 -8.68 -4.05 -6.95
C THR A 77 -9.13 -4.35 -8.38
N GLY A 78 -8.55 -3.65 -9.36
CA GLY A 78 -8.93 -3.76 -10.78
C GLY A 78 -8.41 -5.00 -11.53
N GLY A 79 -7.66 -5.89 -10.88
CA GLY A 79 -6.85 -6.94 -11.53
C GLY A 79 -7.61 -8.02 -12.34
N VAL A 80 -6.89 -9.10 -12.69
CA VAL A 80 -7.35 -10.18 -13.61
C VAL A 80 -8.75 -10.72 -13.28
N LEU A 81 -9.15 -10.72 -12.00
CA LEU A 81 -10.53 -10.89 -11.58
C LEU A 81 -11.15 -9.50 -11.36
N LYS A 82 -11.97 -9.05 -12.32
CA LYS A 82 -12.74 -7.80 -12.18
C LYS A 82 -13.48 -7.81 -10.84
N ASN A 83 -13.21 -6.82 -9.98
CA ASN A 83 -13.74 -6.66 -8.63
C ASN A 83 -13.14 -7.61 -7.57
N GLY A 84 -11.83 -7.85 -7.62
CA GLY A 84 -11.12 -8.53 -6.53
C GLY A 84 -11.38 -7.82 -5.20
N ARG A 85 -11.95 -8.54 -4.23
CA ARG A 85 -12.16 -8.04 -2.86
C ARG A 85 -11.04 -8.58 -1.98
N GLU A 86 -10.06 -7.73 -1.71
CA GLU A 86 -8.82 -8.16 -1.06
C GLU A 86 -8.71 -7.56 0.35
N HIS A 87 -8.25 -8.37 1.30
CA HIS A 87 -7.81 -7.85 2.59
C HIS A 87 -6.57 -7.00 2.35
N GLY A 88 -6.57 -5.78 2.87
CA GLY A 88 -5.55 -4.81 2.53
C GLY A 88 -5.85 -3.44 3.08
N GLY A 89 -5.05 -2.47 2.67
CA GLY A 89 -5.29 -1.08 2.97
C GLY A 89 -4.18 -0.17 2.49
N LEU A 90 -3.91 0.87 3.27
CA LEU A 90 -2.96 1.92 2.92
C LEU A 90 -1.65 1.72 3.68
N PHE A 91 -0.54 1.65 2.96
CA PHE A 91 0.79 1.75 3.51
C PHE A 91 1.24 3.20 3.45
N ILE A 92 1.76 3.72 4.55
CA ILE A 92 2.33 5.07 4.63
C ILE A 92 3.76 4.93 5.14
N ASN A 93 4.73 5.36 4.33
CA ASN A 93 6.13 5.35 4.73
C ASN A 93 6.48 6.57 5.62
N LYS A 94 7.67 6.55 6.21
CA LYS A 94 8.17 7.63 7.08
C LYS A 94 8.25 9.00 6.38
N GLU A 95 8.42 9.00 5.06
CA GLU A 95 8.50 10.19 4.22
C GLU A 95 7.12 10.68 3.72
N GLY A 96 6.03 9.97 4.05
CA GLY A 96 4.66 10.28 3.65
C GLY A 96 4.24 9.78 2.26
N ALA A 97 5.12 9.06 1.55
CA ALA A 97 4.74 8.33 0.35
C ALA A 97 3.78 7.18 0.68
N GLN A 98 2.87 6.91 -0.25
CA GLN A 98 1.76 5.99 -0.02
C GLN A 98 1.76 4.83 -1.01
N GLY A 99 1.36 3.66 -0.53
CA GLY A 99 1.14 2.47 -1.33
C GLY A 99 -0.15 1.77 -0.94
N MET A 100 -0.75 1.06 -1.88
CA MET A 100 -1.72 0.02 -1.56
C MET A 100 -0.96 -1.21 -1.09
N TRP A 101 -1.41 -1.83 0.00
CA TRP A 101 -0.98 -3.16 0.37
C TRP A 101 -2.17 -4.12 0.36
N VAL A 102 -1.92 -5.36 -0.05
CA VAL A 102 -2.92 -6.45 0.00
C VAL A 102 -2.25 -7.72 0.52
N GLY A 103 -2.99 -8.51 1.31
CA GLY A 103 -2.55 -9.83 1.80
C GLY A 103 -2.39 -10.84 0.66
N GLN A 104 -1.63 -11.92 0.88
CA GLN A 104 -1.46 -12.95 -0.15
C GLN A 104 -2.63 -13.95 -0.13
N LEU A 105 -3.26 -14.18 -1.30
CA LEU A 105 -4.40 -15.10 -1.47
C LEU A 105 -4.13 -16.54 -0.97
N GLY A 106 -2.89 -17.02 -1.06
CA GLY A 106 -2.51 -18.38 -0.61
C GLY A 106 -2.63 -18.60 0.90
N TYR A 107 -2.56 -17.54 1.71
CA TYR A 107 -2.64 -17.63 3.18
C TYR A 107 -4.08 -17.52 3.71
N GLN A 108 -5.00 -16.89 2.96
CA GLN A 108 -6.43 -16.85 3.31
C GLN A 108 -7.07 -18.25 3.41
N LEU A 109 -6.47 -19.25 2.76
CA LEU A 109 -6.92 -20.64 2.78
C LEU A 109 -6.54 -21.41 4.07
N GLN A 110 -5.68 -20.86 4.94
CA GLN A 110 -5.17 -21.55 6.15
C GLN A 110 -5.86 -21.15 7.48
N GLN A 111 -7.05 -20.53 7.42
CA GLN A 111 -7.97 -20.38 8.57
C GLN A 111 -7.40 -19.72 9.84
N ALA A 112 -6.88 -18.50 9.72
CA ALA A 112 -6.87 -17.53 10.81
C ALA A 112 -7.46 -16.21 10.28
N PRO A 113 -8.06 -15.34 11.12
CA PRO A 113 -8.52 -14.02 10.68
C PRO A 113 -7.34 -13.30 10.03
N GLY A 114 -7.46 -13.01 8.73
CA GLY A 114 -6.38 -12.49 7.90
C GLY A 114 -5.79 -11.23 8.52
N THR A 115 -4.57 -11.35 9.01
CA THR A 115 -3.72 -10.22 9.40
C THR A 115 -2.36 -10.46 8.76
N ILE A 116 -1.64 -9.39 8.38
CA ILE A 116 -0.28 -9.45 7.83
C ILE A 116 0.65 -10.32 8.70
N LEU A 117 0.35 -10.47 9.99
CA LEU A 117 1.20 -11.20 10.93
C LEU A 117 0.85 -12.68 11.12
N GLY A 118 -0.31 -13.15 10.62
CA GLY A 118 -0.70 -14.56 10.65
C GLY A 118 -0.54 -15.29 12.01
N LYS A 119 -0.72 -16.61 12.02
CA LYS A 119 -0.39 -17.48 13.18
C LYS A 119 1.01 -18.11 13.08
N HIS A 120 1.56 -18.18 11.87
CA HIS A 120 2.76 -18.96 11.55
C HIS A 120 3.91 -18.13 10.94
N GLY A 121 3.79 -16.80 10.93
CA GLY A 121 4.81 -15.90 10.40
C GLY A 121 4.22 -14.76 9.60
N VAL A 122 5.08 -13.78 9.33
CA VAL A 122 4.79 -12.58 8.55
C VAL A 122 4.38 -12.95 7.12
N GLU A 123 3.14 -12.68 6.75
CA GLU A 123 2.75 -12.58 5.35
C GLU A 123 3.50 -11.40 4.72
N THR A 124 4.24 -11.62 3.63
CA THR A 124 4.81 -10.49 2.89
C THR A 124 3.69 -9.89 2.03
N PRO A 125 3.15 -8.70 2.37
CA PRO A 125 2.05 -8.13 1.63
C PRO A 125 2.52 -7.71 0.24
N ILE A 126 1.61 -7.73 -0.73
CA ILE A 126 1.89 -7.15 -2.04
C ILE A 126 1.75 -5.64 -1.89
N LEU A 127 2.88 -4.93 -1.98
CA LEU A 127 2.92 -3.47 -1.90
C LEU A 127 3.01 -2.85 -3.31
N ARG A 128 2.11 -1.91 -3.62
CA ARG A 128 2.09 -1.15 -4.88
C ARG A 128 2.05 0.34 -4.58
N ALA A 129 3.06 1.07 -5.05
CA ALA A 129 3.09 2.52 -4.92
C ALA A 129 1.90 3.17 -5.67
N LEU A 130 1.27 4.15 -5.03
CA LEU A 130 0.19 4.93 -5.65
C LEU A 130 0.78 6.07 -6.47
N LYS A 131 0.16 6.38 -7.62
CA LYS A 131 0.53 7.53 -8.45
C LYS A 131 0.16 8.86 -7.78
N THR A 132 -0.95 8.86 -7.04
CA THR A 132 -1.42 10.01 -6.26
C THR A 132 -1.81 9.58 -4.85
N PRO A 133 -1.59 10.43 -3.83
CA PRO A 133 -1.90 10.07 -2.46
C PRO A 133 -3.42 9.98 -2.21
N VAL A 134 -3.81 9.10 -1.28
CA VAL A 134 -5.12 9.07 -0.65
C VAL A 134 -5.16 10.14 0.46
N PRO A 135 -6.13 11.07 0.43
CA PRO A 135 -6.37 12.00 1.53
C PRO A 135 -6.85 11.25 2.77
N TYR A 136 -6.20 11.50 3.91
CA TYR A 136 -6.59 10.95 5.19
C TYR A 136 -6.41 11.97 6.31
N LYS A 137 -7.10 11.75 7.43
CA LYS A 137 -6.88 12.45 8.70
C LYS A 137 -6.37 11.47 9.73
N LYS A 138 -5.55 11.90 10.69
CA LYS A 138 -5.23 11.06 11.85
C LYS A 138 -6.48 10.93 12.72
N ALA A 139 -6.82 9.72 13.13
CA ALA A 139 -7.84 9.49 14.14
C ALA A 139 -7.39 10.13 15.46
N ARG A 140 -8.33 10.75 16.19
CA ARG A 140 -8.05 11.22 17.55
C ARG A 140 -7.88 9.98 18.45
N ARG A 141 -6.93 10.06 19.38
CA ARG A 141 -6.77 9.06 20.44
C ARG A 141 -7.92 9.14 21.43
#